data_AF-A0A1F9GPT7-F1
#
_entry.id   AF-A0A1F9GPT7-F1
#
_cell.length_a   1.000
_cell.length_b   1.000
_cell.length_c   1.000
_cell.angle_alpha   90.00
_cell.angle_beta   90.00
_cell.angle_gamma   90.00
#
_symmetry.space_group_name_H-M   'P 1'
#
loop_
_entity.id
_entity.type
_entity.pdbx_description
1 polymer ?
#
loop_
_entity_poly.entity_id
_entity_poly.type
_entity_poly.pdbx_seq_one_letter_code
_entity_poly.pdbx_strand_id
1 'polypeptide(L)'
;MSPKIKTARKDLEKIPIVSSKRKHKWRACSLGQHWVRSHPRRVKVTKKNPTGYTDVEGHCRHNRSKKDEIYKDELDKIANEYFDNLRGKPFPCDLGFNKTKTYNGNSYDKLIRGWTKYWNEVLKPNEPLDPDLVKALIASESSFNKDSKNPAGKGNMARGLMQVTDETLKILKDEKGEIKNHLIDLDQKDMYNPNANICAGIRWLFRKKETASARLKRVATWEEAVAEYKSYLRLLLKAPKVGIKNFEKFKSYYDKLKNECS
;
A
#
# COMPACT_ATOMS: atom_id res chain seq x y z
N MET A 1 16.77 54.31 2.51
CA MET A 1 15.67 53.59 3.19
C MET A 1 15.09 52.58 2.21
N SER A 2 15.49 51.32 2.30
CA SER A 2 14.99 50.25 1.41
C SER A 2 13.70 49.65 1.99
N PRO A 3 12.62 49.47 1.20
CA PRO A 3 11.40 48.87 1.72
C PRO A 3 11.61 47.39 1.98
N LYS A 4 11.40 46.96 3.24
CA LYS A 4 11.37 45.55 3.62
C LYS A 4 10.14 44.90 2.97
N ILE A 5 10.36 44.11 1.92
CA ILE A 5 9.36 43.20 1.36
C ILE A 5 9.07 42.14 2.43
N LYS A 6 7.96 42.29 3.14
CA LYS A 6 7.42 41.25 4.03
C LYS A 6 6.97 40.10 3.14
N THR A 7 7.74 39.01 3.12
CA THR A 7 7.34 37.74 2.51
C THR A 7 6.15 37.19 3.28
N ALA A 8 4.96 37.38 2.74
CA ALA A 8 3.75 36.69 3.19
C ALA A 8 3.95 35.19 2.96
N ARG A 9 4.29 34.45 4.02
CA ARG A 9 4.04 33.00 4.10
C ARG A 9 2.53 32.82 4.06
N LYS A 10 1.97 32.73 2.87
CA LYS A 10 0.59 32.29 2.66
C LYS A 10 0.51 30.88 3.24
N ASP A 11 -0.39 30.71 4.20
CA ASP A 11 -0.67 29.46 4.88
C ASP A 11 -0.92 28.35 3.86
N LEU A 12 0.09 27.49 3.65
CA LEU A 12 -0.17 26.16 3.13
C LEU A 12 -0.90 25.44 4.25
N GLU A 13 -2.23 25.41 4.18
CA GLU A 13 -3.06 24.49 4.95
C GLU A 13 -2.38 23.13 4.90
N LYS A 14 -1.81 22.72 6.04
CA LYS A 14 -1.34 21.35 6.24
C LYS A 14 -2.57 20.49 5.95
N ILE A 15 -2.56 19.76 4.83
CA ILE A 15 -3.63 18.83 4.47
C ILE A 15 -3.81 17.91 5.69
N PRO A 16 -4.90 18.05 6.47
CA PRO A 16 -5.11 17.20 7.60
C PRO A 16 -5.62 15.90 6.98
N ILE A 17 -4.77 14.87 6.95
CA ILE A 17 -5.32 13.52 6.98
C ILE A 17 -6.00 13.44 8.34
N VAL A 18 -7.31 13.63 8.34
CA VAL A 18 -8.12 13.50 9.55
C VAL A 18 -7.94 12.05 9.99
N SER A 19 -7.06 11.80 10.98
CA SER A 19 -6.89 10.47 11.53
C SER A 19 -8.22 10.09 12.16
N SER A 20 -8.98 9.29 11.44
CA SER A 20 -10.25 8.79 11.90
C SER A 20 -10.00 7.95 13.15
N LYS A 21 -10.43 8.42 14.32
CA LYS A 21 -10.57 7.57 15.51
C LYS A 21 -11.60 6.45 15.32
N ARG A 22 -12.29 6.40 14.17
CA ARG A 22 -13.26 5.37 13.85
C ARG A 22 -12.56 4.20 13.17
N LYS A 23 -12.71 3.03 13.79
CA LYS A 23 -12.38 1.72 13.24
C LYS A 23 -13.08 1.55 11.88
N HIS A 24 -12.33 1.14 10.86
CA HIS A 24 -12.91 0.77 9.57
C HIS A 24 -13.76 -0.50 9.71
N LYS A 25 -14.92 -0.57 9.05
CA LYS A 25 -15.89 -1.68 9.22
C LYS A 25 -15.33 -3.08 8.91
N TRP A 26 -14.30 -3.17 8.07
CA TRP A 26 -13.64 -4.43 7.75
C TRP A 26 -12.61 -4.88 8.78
N ARG A 27 -12.18 -3.99 9.69
CA ARG A 27 -11.25 -4.38 10.76
C ARG A 27 -11.95 -5.34 11.72
N ALA A 28 -11.28 -6.41 12.11
CA ALA A 28 -11.84 -7.33 13.10
C ALA A 28 -11.73 -6.70 14.49
N CYS A 29 -10.61 -6.05 14.79
CA CYS A 29 -10.29 -5.55 16.12
C CYS A 29 -10.44 -4.04 16.24
N SER A 30 -10.59 -3.55 17.48
CA SER A 30 -10.63 -2.12 17.78
C SER A 30 -9.27 -1.47 17.53
N LEU A 31 -9.23 -0.14 17.42
CA LEU A 31 -7.97 0.59 17.31
C LEU A 31 -7.05 0.27 18.50
N GLY A 32 -5.76 0.06 18.24
CA GLY A 32 -4.82 -0.39 19.27
C GLY A 32 -4.84 -1.89 19.55
N GLN A 33 -5.58 -2.66 18.75
CA GLN A 33 -5.58 -4.12 18.76
C GLN A 33 -5.38 -4.68 17.35
N HIS A 34 -4.92 -5.92 17.26
CA HIS A 34 -4.80 -6.68 16.01
C HIS A 34 -5.47 -8.04 16.13
N TRP A 35 -5.89 -8.56 14.98
CA TRP A 35 -6.44 -9.90 14.86
C TRP A 35 -5.33 -10.95 14.87
N VAL A 36 -5.53 -12.00 15.65
CA VAL A 36 -4.72 -13.22 15.63
C VAL A 36 -5.62 -14.36 15.18
N ARG A 37 -5.19 -15.10 14.14
CA ARG A 37 -5.96 -16.23 13.62
C ARG A 37 -6.03 -17.38 14.63
N SER A 38 -6.99 -18.28 14.45
CA SER A 38 -7.08 -19.50 15.24
C SER A 38 -5.78 -20.29 15.19
N HIS A 39 -5.31 -20.78 16.33
CA HIS A 39 -4.03 -21.48 16.44
C HIS A 39 -4.02 -22.49 17.58
N PRO A 40 -3.20 -23.54 17.49
CA PRO A 40 -3.01 -24.47 18.59
C PRO A 40 -2.28 -23.77 19.74
N ARG A 41 -2.73 -24.02 20.96
CA ARG A 41 -2.10 -23.58 22.21
C ARG A 41 -1.67 -24.79 23.02
N ARG A 42 -0.44 -24.74 23.50
CA ARG A 42 0.08 -25.72 24.44
C ARG A 42 -0.61 -25.57 25.79
N VAL A 43 -1.12 -26.67 26.31
CA VAL A 43 -1.74 -26.78 27.64
C VAL A 43 -1.09 -27.92 28.42
N LYS A 44 -1.36 -27.99 29.73
CA LYS A 44 -0.87 -29.09 30.57
C LYS A 44 -1.47 -30.41 30.06
N VAL A 45 -0.62 -31.42 29.87
CA VAL A 45 -1.06 -32.77 29.53
C VAL A 45 -1.90 -33.31 30.69
N THR A 46 -3.12 -33.72 30.38
CA THR A 46 -4.06 -34.33 31.33
C THR A 46 -4.77 -35.49 30.66
N LYS A 47 -5.48 -36.33 31.42
CA LYS A 47 -6.33 -37.38 30.84
C LYS A 47 -7.35 -36.83 29.83
N LYS A 48 -7.82 -35.59 30.02
CA LYS A 48 -8.78 -34.91 29.11
C LYS A 48 -8.12 -34.26 27.89
N ASN A 49 -6.82 -33.93 27.97
CA ASN A 49 -6.02 -33.34 26.89
C ASN A 49 -4.69 -34.08 26.77
N PRO A 50 -4.69 -35.32 26.23
CA PRO A 50 -3.52 -36.19 26.22
C PRO A 50 -2.40 -35.67 25.31
N THR A 51 -2.74 -34.93 24.25
CA THR A 51 -1.78 -34.34 23.32
C THR A 51 -1.05 -33.12 23.90
N GLY A 52 -1.59 -32.49 24.96
CA GLY A 52 -1.08 -31.23 25.49
C GLY A 52 -1.33 -30.02 24.58
N TYR A 53 -2.25 -30.12 23.63
CA TYR A 53 -2.65 -29.01 22.75
C TYR A 53 -4.17 -28.83 22.72
N THR A 54 -4.61 -27.59 22.64
CA THR A 54 -6.01 -27.19 22.41
C THR A 54 -6.05 -26.09 21.37
N ASP A 55 -7.07 -26.05 20.53
CA ASP A 55 -7.25 -24.96 19.59
C ASP A 55 -7.81 -23.72 20.28
N VAL A 56 -7.19 -22.57 19.98
CA VAL A 56 -7.66 -21.26 20.41
C VAL A 56 -8.32 -20.61 19.20
N GLU A 57 -9.56 -20.18 19.37
CA GLU A 57 -10.28 -19.42 18.35
C GLU A 57 -9.59 -18.08 18.08
N GLY A 58 -9.77 -17.57 16.86
CA GLY A 58 -9.25 -16.28 16.48
C GLY A 58 -9.74 -15.17 17.40
N HIS A 59 -8.85 -14.27 17.81
CA HIS A 59 -9.13 -13.27 18.82
C HIS A 59 -8.33 -11.98 18.61
N CYS A 60 -8.76 -10.92 19.28
CA CYS A 60 -8.05 -9.65 19.28
C CYS A 60 -6.99 -9.59 20.38
N ARG A 61 -5.83 -9.02 20.05
CA ARG A 61 -4.71 -8.78 20.96
C ARG A 61 -4.33 -7.32 20.96
N HIS A 62 -3.91 -6.79 22.11
CA HIS A 62 -3.44 -5.41 22.19
C HIS A 62 -2.09 -5.24 21.47
N ASN A 63 -1.98 -4.18 20.69
CA ASN A 63 -0.73 -3.74 20.09
C ASN A 63 0.16 -3.21 21.21
N ARG A 64 1.44 -3.59 21.20
CA ARG A 64 2.40 -3.12 22.20
C ARG A 64 2.52 -1.60 22.21
N SER A 65 2.43 -1.00 21.03
CA SER A 65 2.48 0.45 20.80
C SER A 65 1.20 1.19 21.20
N LYS A 66 0.07 0.48 21.35
CA LYS A 66 -1.30 1.00 21.42
C LYS A 66 -1.75 1.80 20.18
N LYS A 67 -0.94 1.83 19.11
CA LYS A 67 -1.26 2.50 17.85
C LYS A 67 -2.14 1.63 16.97
N ASP A 68 -2.74 2.24 15.95
CA ASP A 68 -3.42 1.48 14.92
C ASP A 68 -2.40 0.83 13.98
N GLU A 69 -2.30 -0.48 14.08
CA GLU A 69 -1.38 -1.34 13.33
C GLU A 69 -2.19 -2.48 12.75
N ILE A 70 -1.84 -2.88 11.53
CA ILE A 70 -2.43 -4.04 10.86
C ILE A 70 -1.35 -5.08 10.58
N TYR A 71 -1.65 -6.33 10.95
CA TYR A 71 -0.76 -7.48 10.83
C TYR A 71 -1.26 -8.42 9.74
N LYS A 72 -0.36 -9.31 9.28
CA LYS A 72 -0.65 -10.28 8.22
C LYS A 72 -1.98 -11.04 8.41
N ASP A 73 -2.23 -11.58 9.60
CA ASP A 73 -3.45 -12.36 9.88
C ASP A 73 -4.74 -11.53 9.64
N GLU A 74 -4.71 -10.24 10.00
CA GLU A 74 -5.85 -9.34 9.75
C GLU A 74 -5.96 -8.97 8.28
N LEU A 75 -4.83 -8.78 7.57
CA LEU A 75 -4.83 -8.54 6.12
C LEU A 75 -5.47 -9.72 5.36
N ASP A 76 -5.13 -10.94 5.72
CA ASP A 76 -5.66 -12.15 5.09
C ASP A 76 -7.16 -12.32 5.42
N LYS A 77 -7.57 -12.06 6.67
CA LYS A 77 -8.98 -12.05 7.04
C LYS A 77 -9.79 -11.04 6.23
N ILE A 78 -9.31 -9.79 6.12
CA ILE A 78 -10.01 -8.74 5.36
C ILE A 78 -10.15 -9.13 3.89
N ALA A 79 -9.08 -9.60 3.27
CA ALA A 79 -9.13 -9.96 1.86
C ALA A 79 -10.11 -11.09 1.60
N ASN A 80 -10.07 -12.15 2.42
CA ASN A 80 -10.93 -13.32 2.27
C ASN A 80 -12.41 -13.02 2.54
N GLU A 81 -12.72 -12.14 3.49
CA GLU A 81 -14.12 -11.83 3.84
C GLU A 81 -14.77 -10.83 2.88
N TYR A 82 -14.01 -9.84 2.40
CA TYR A 82 -14.62 -8.67 1.77
C TYR A 82 -14.34 -8.53 0.28
N PHE A 83 -13.24 -9.07 -0.27
CA PHE A 83 -12.79 -8.65 -1.60
C PHE A 83 -13.46 -9.38 -2.76
N ASP A 84 -13.88 -10.62 -2.58
CA ASP A 84 -14.42 -11.46 -3.67
C ASP A 84 -15.66 -10.87 -4.33
N ASN A 85 -16.50 -10.19 -3.54
CA ASN A 85 -17.79 -9.64 -3.98
C ASN A 85 -17.73 -8.13 -4.32
N LEU A 86 -16.55 -7.50 -4.22
CA LEU A 86 -16.43 -6.09 -4.58
C LEU A 86 -16.61 -5.92 -6.09
N ARG A 87 -17.41 -4.92 -6.49
CA ARG A 87 -17.60 -4.53 -7.89
C ARG A 87 -16.78 -3.27 -8.22
N GLY A 88 -16.58 -3.03 -9.51
CA GLY A 88 -15.88 -1.85 -10.02
C GLY A 88 -14.45 -2.14 -10.45
N LYS A 89 -13.65 -1.09 -10.55
CA LYS A 89 -12.29 -1.13 -11.11
C LYS A 89 -11.27 -1.88 -10.22
N PRO A 90 -10.16 -2.38 -10.78
CA PRO A 90 -9.92 -2.45 -12.22
C PRO A 90 -10.88 -3.46 -12.86
N PHE A 91 -11.31 -3.17 -14.08
CA PHE A 91 -11.99 -4.15 -14.90
C PHE A 91 -10.98 -5.16 -15.46
N PRO A 92 -11.40 -6.39 -15.77
CA PRO A 92 -10.51 -7.38 -16.37
C PRO A 92 -9.89 -6.84 -17.67
N CYS A 93 -8.59 -6.59 -17.61
CA CYS A 93 -7.78 -6.01 -18.68
C CYS A 93 -6.34 -6.41 -18.43
N ASP A 94 -5.91 -7.44 -19.14
CA ASP A 94 -4.66 -8.13 -18.83
C ASP A 94 -3.41 -7.33 -19.23
N LEU A 95 -3.56 -6.22 -19.95
CA LEU A 95 -2.46 -5.39 -20.45
C LEU A 95 -1.48 -6.10 -21.41
N GLY A 96 -1.79 -7.33 -21.82
CA GLY A 96 -0.99 -8.11 -22.78
C GLY A 96 -0.04 -9.12 -22.13
N PHE A 97 -0.13 -9.35 -20.82
CA PHE A 97 0.70 -10.29 -20.07
C PHE A 97 0.31 -11.77 -20.30
N ASN A 98 -0.95 -12.07 -20.55
CA ASN A 98 -1.47 -13.42 -20.85
C ASN A 98 -0.78 -14.06 -22.06
N LYS A 99 -0.32 -13.25 -23.03
CA LYS A 99 0.43 -13.74 -24.20
C LYS A 99 1.76 -14.42 -23.82
N THR A 100 2.33 -14.07 -22.67
CA THR A 100 3.61 -14.63 -22.21
C THR A 100 3.45 -15.97 -21.47
N LYS A 101 2.22 -16.40 -21.16
CA LYS A 101 1.87 -17.56 -20.30
C LYS A 101 2.45 -17.54 -18.87
N THR A 102 3.41 -16.67 -18.57
CA THR A 102 4.10 -16.62 -17.27
C THR A 102 3.32 -15.79 -16.24
N TYR A 103 2.66 -14.72 -16.66
CA TYR A 103 1.95 -13.80 -15.77
C TYR A 103 0.60 -13.40 -16.36
N ASN A 104 -0.38 -13.17 -15.49
CA ASN A 104 -1.72 -12.72 -15.87
C ASN A 104 -2.02 -11.42 -15.11
N GLY A 105 -2.26 -10.34 -15.87
CA GLY A 105 -2.49 -9.00 -15.35
C GLY A 105 -3.78 -8.85 -14.57
N ASN A 106 -4.72 -9.80 -14.70
CA ASN A 106 -6.00 -9.79 -13.99
C ASN A 106 -5.97 -10.56 -12.67
N SER A 107 -4.90 -11.34 -12.39
CA SER A 107 -4.81 -12.22 -11.22
C SER A 107 -4.98 -11.51 -9.88
N TYR A 108 -4.74 -10.19 -9.85
CA TYR A 108 -4.72 -9.41 -8.62
C TYR A 108 -5.81 -8.34 -8.57
N ASP A 109 -6.74 -8.31 -9.53
CA ASP A 109 -7.77 -7.26 -9.64
C ASP A 109 -8.62 -7.12 -8.38
N LYS A 110 -9.00 -8.24 -7.76
CA LYS A 110 -9.76 -8.26 -6.49
C LYS A 110 -8.98 -7.64 -5.34
N LEU A 111 -7.68 -7.96 -5.22
CA LEU A 111 -6.81 -7.41 -4.18
C LEU A 111 -6.56 -5.91 -4.41
N ILE A 112 -6.32 -5.50 -5.66
CA ILE A 112 -6.14 -4.10 -6.05
C ILE A 112 -7.40 -3.29 -5.71
N ARG A 113 -8.58 -3.78 -6.12
CA ARG A 113 -9.88 -3.18 -5.81
C ARG A 113 -10.11 -3.05 -4.31
N GLY A 114 -9.92 -4.15 -3.58
CA GLY A 114 -10.14 -4.23 -2.14
C GLY A 114 -9.26 -3.27 -1.36
N TRP A 115 -7.94 -3.33 -1.58
CA TRP A 115 -7.01 -2.47 -0.84
C TRP A 115 -7.10 -1.00 -1.24
N THR A 116 -7.35 -0.70 -2.51
CA THR A 116 -7.58 0.69 -2.94
C THR A 116 -8.82 1.26 -2.25
N LYS A 117 -9.92 0.51 -2.21
CA LYS A 117 -11.13 0.89 -1.48
C LYS A 117 -10.87 1.09 0.01
N TYR A 118 -10.24 0.12 0.66
CA TYR A 118 -9.90 0.20 2.08
C TYR A 118 -9.09 1.46 2.41
N TRP A 119 -8.00 1.72 1.70
CA TRP A 119 -7.15 2.88 1.99
C TRP A 119 -7.81 4.21 1.65
N ASN A 120 -8.64 4.27 0.61
CA ASN A 120 -9.47 5.44 0.33
C ASN A 120 -10.46 5.73 1.47
N GLU A 121 -11.14 4.70 2.01
CA GLU A 121 -12.10 4.86 3.11
C GLU A 121 -11.41 5.21 4.44
N VAL A 122 -10.22 4.67 4.70
CA VAL A 122 -9.42 4.92 5.92
C VAL A 122 -8.79 6.31 5.91
N LEU A 123 -8.11 6.68 4.82
CA LEU A 123 -7.30 7.91 4.75
C LEU A 123 -8.07 9.11 4.21
N LYS A 124 -9.20 8.88 3.52
CA LYS A 124 -10.11 9.91 3.00
C LYS A 124 -9.38 11.05 2.26
N PRO A 125 -8.58 10.73 1.22
CA PRO A 125 -7.91 11.77 0.44
C PRO A 125 -8.96 12.62 -0.29
N ASN A 126 -8.61 13.89 -0.57
CA ASN A 126 -9.47 14.77 -1.37
C ASN A 126 -9.80 14.18 -2.75
N GLU A 127 -8.81 13.51 -3.34
CA GLU A 127 -8.95 12.77 -4.59
C GLU A 127 -8.67 11.29 -4.30
N PRO A 128 -9.69 10.40 -4.39
CA PRO A 128 -9.52 8.96 -4.21
C PRO A 128 -8.49 8.36 -5.17
N LEU A 129 -7.72 7.39 -4.70
CA LEU A 129 -6.82 6.59 -5.53
C LEU A 129 -7.63 5.76 -6.52
N ASP A 130 -7.29 5.84 -7.81
CA ASP A 130 -7.85 5.02 -8.88
C ASP A 130 -7.24 3.60 -8.85
N PRO A 131 -8.04 2.53 -8.74
CA PRO A 131 -7.52 1.16 -8.82
C PRO A 131 -6.77 0.85 -10.13
N ASP A 132 -7.13 1.48 -11.26
CA ASP A 132 -6.43 1.30 -12.54
C ASP A 132 -4.98 1.83 -12.46
N LEU A 133 -4.76 2.91 -11.71
CA LEU A 133 -3.42 3.48 -11.50
C LEU A 133 -2.53 2.53 -10.71
N VAL A 134 -3.10 1.83 -9.71
CA VAL A 134 -2.38 0.79 -8.96
C VAL A 134 -2.04 -0.40 -9.87
N LYS A 135 -2.97 -0.83 -10.73
CA LYS A 135 -2.74 -1.92 -11.68
C LYS A 135 -1.63 -1.55 -12.69
N ALA A 136 -1.65 -0.35 -13.23
CA ALA A 136 -0.58 0.17 -14.10
C ALA A 136 0.77 0.27 -13.36
N LEU A 137 0.76 0.68 -12.09
CA LEU A 137 1.97 0.71 -11.27
C LEU A 137 2.57 -0.71 -11.13
N ILE A 138 1.78 -1.71 -10.73
CA ILE A 138 2.21 -3.11 -10.64
C ILE A 138 2.77 -3.62 -11.98
N ALA A 139 2.08 -3.33 -13.08
CA ALA A 139 2.53 -3.72 -14.42
C ALA A 139 3.91 -3.12 -14.76
N SER A 140 4.15 -1.85 -14.37
CA SER A 140 5.42 -1.16 -14.59
C SER A 140 6.54 -1.62 -13.65
N GLU A 141 6.21 -2.04 -12.42
CA GLU A 141 7.17 -2.39 -11.36
C GLU A 141 7.65 -3.83 -11.46
N SER A 142 6.72 -4.77 -11.65
CA SER A 142 7.00 -6.20 -11.54
C SER A 142 6.53 -6.99 -12.74
N SER A 143 5.80 -6.38 -13.68
CA SER A 143 5.14 -7.13 -14.77
C SER A 143 4.22 -8.22 -14.21
N PHE A 144 3.58 -7.95 -13.06
CA PHE A 144 2.75 -8.88 -12.30
C PHE A 144 3.49 -10.11 -11.75
N ASN A 145 4.83 -10.09 -11.68
CA ASN A 145 5.61 -11.14 -11.03
C ASN A 145 5.65 -10.92 -9.50
N LYS A 146 4.86 -11.72 -8.76
CA LYS A 146 4.85 -11.68 -7.28
C LYS A 146 6.18 -12.06 -6.63
N ASP A 147 7.04 -12.77 -7.35
CA ASP A 147 8.35 -13.22 -6.87
C ASP A 147 9.49 -12.27 -7.29
N SER A 148 9.15 -11.16 -7.95
CA SER A 148 10.12 -10.14 -8.39
C SER A 148 10.94 -9.60 -7.23
N LYS A 149 12.25 -9.51 -7.43
CA LYS A 149 13.22 -9.05 -6.43
C LYS A 149 14.34 -8.26 -7.11
N ASN A 150 14.46 -6.97 -6.81
CA ASN A 150 15.46 -6.09 -7.44
C ASN A 150 16.30 -5.34 -6.39
N PRO A 151 17.57 -5.02 -6.66
CA PRO A 151 18.35 -4.15 -5.79
C PRO A 151 17.73 -2.76 -5.67
N ALA A 152 17.67 -2.23 -4.45
CA ALA A 152 17.15 -0.88 -4.12
C ALA A 152 18.22 0.03 -3.49
N GLY A 153 19.50 -0.30 -3.70
CA GLY A 153 20.66 0.44 -3.19
C GLY A 153 21.08 0.08 -1.77
N LYS A 154 22.37 0.26 -1.45
CA LYS A 154 22.98 0.01 -0.12
C LYS A 154 22.58 -1.34 0.52
N GLY A 155 22.52 -2.41 -0.27
CA GLY A 155 22.14 -3.75 0.20
C GLY A 155 20.64 -3.96 0.45
N ASN A 156 19.80 -2.94 0.26
CA ASN A 156 18.34 -3.09 0.32
C ASN A 156 17.82 -3.73 -0.96
N MET A 157 16.72 -4.47 -0.84
CA MET A 157 16.00 -5.07 -1.95
C MET A 157 14.57 -4.56 -2.02
N ALA A 158 14.05 -4.43 -3.24
CA ALA A 158 12.65 -4.25 -3.58
C ALA A 158 12.01 -5.61 -3.89
N ARG A 159 10.82 -5.90 -3.34
CA ARG A 159 10.16 -7.21 -3.49
C ARG A 159 8.70 -7.10 -3.92
N GLY A 160 8.25 -8.11 -4.64
CA GLY A 160 6.85 -8.36 -4.96
C GLY A 160 6.28 -7.47 -6.05
N LEU A 161 4.95 -7.47 -6.12
CA LEU A 161 4.17 -6.84 -7.18
C LEU A 161 4.40 -5.33 -7.29
N MET A 162 4.47 -4.63 -6.17
CA MET A 162 4.67 -3.18 -6.09
C MET A 162 6.11 -2.79 -5.77
N GLN A 163 7.06 -3.75 -5.76
CA GLN A 163 8.48 -3.47 -5.50
C GLN A 163 8.73 -2.70 -4.19
N VAL A 164 8.05 -3.12 -3.11
CA VAL A 164 8.22 -2.53 -1.77
C VAL A 164 9.63 -2.83 -1.27
N THR A 165 10.36 -1.79 -0.84
CA THR A 165 11.75 -1.90 -0.40
C THR A 165 11.89 -2.29 1.07
N ASP A 166 13.03 -2.87 1.44
CA ASP A 166 13.37 -3.15 2.85
C ASP A 166 13.27 -1.91 3.74
N GLU A 167 13.70 -0.76 3.22
CA GLU A 167 13.59 0.51 3.94
C GLU A 167 12.14 0.98 4.07
N THR A 168 11.34 0.80 3.03
CA THR A 168 9.90 1.12 3.08
C THR A 168 9.21 0.27 4.15
N LEU A 169 9.52 -1.02 4.25
CA LEU A 169 8.97 -1.89 5.30
C LEU A 169 9.32 -1.41 6.70
N LYS A 170 10.56 -0.98 6.94
CA LYS A 170 10.95 -0.41 8.23
C LYS A 170 10.10 0.81 8.56
N ILE A 171 9.92 1.72 7.60
CA ILE A 171 9.12 2.94 7.80
C ILE A 171 7.65 2.62 8.06
N LEU A 172 7.08 1.62 7.37
CA LEU A 172 5.67 1.23 7.52
C LEU A 172 5.33 0.68 8.90
N LYS A 173 6.30 0.13 9.64
CA LYS A 173 6.13 -0.37 11.00
C LYS A 173 6.82 0.46 12.09
N ASP A 174 7.50 1.54 11.71
CA ASP A 174 8.21 2.37 12.68
C ASP A 174 7.22 3.25 13.47
N GLU A 175 6.93 2.80 14.69
CA GLU A 175 6.07 3.52 15.63
C GLU A 175 6.56 4.94 15.95
N LYS A 176 7.87 5.23 15.84
CA LYS A 176 8.44 6.54 16.12
C LYS A 176 8.79 7.31 14.85
N GLY A 177 8.49 6.73 13.69
CA GLY A 177 8.93 7.19 12.41
C GLY A 177 8.04 8.24 11.77
N GLU A 178 8.23 8.36 10.46
CA GLU A 178 7.55 9.32 9.59
C GLU A 178 6.04 9.08 9.52
N ILE A 179 5.61 7.81 9.56
CA ILE A 179 4.21 7.43 9.52
C ILE A 179 3.67 7.36 10.95
N LYS A 180 2.71 8.22 11.28
CA LYS A 180 2.21 8.31 12.66
C LYS A 180 1.03 7.38 12.98
N ASN A 181 0.28 6.94 11.96
CA ASN A 181 -0.95 6.17 12.09
C ASN A 181 -1.10 5.17 10.94
N HIS A 182 -1.93 4.14 11.18
CA HIS A 182 -2.21 3.06 10.24
C HIS A 182 -0.92 2.39 9.76
N LEU A 183 -0.14 1.92 10.74
CA LEU A 183 1.10 1.19 10.52
C LEU A 183 0.78 -0.21 9.99
N ILE A 184 1.73 -0.79 9.28
CA ILE A 184 1.64 -2.14 8.73
C ILE A 184 2.84 -2.92 9.26
N ASP A 185 2.58 -3.88 10.14
CA ASP A 185 3.62 -4.74 10.70
C ASP A 185 3.73 -6.03 9.88
N LEU A 186 4.72 -6.03 8.98
CA LEU A 186 5.04 -7.11 8.06
C LEU A 186 6.55 -7.32 8.00
N ASP A 187 6.94 -8.53 7.58
CA ASP A 187 8.33 -8.89 7.35
C ASP A 187 8.68 -8.99 5.86
N GLN A 188 9.97 -9.07 5.55
CA GLN A 188 10.45 -9.17 4.17
C GLN A 188 9.85 -10.35 3.39
N LYS A 189 9.63 -11.49 4.08
CA LYS A 189 9.01 -12.69 3.48
C LYS A 189 7.56 -12.44 3.04
N ASP A 190 6.85 -11.54 3.72
CA ASP A 190 5.47 -11.21 3.39
C ASP A 190 5.36 -10.43 2.09
N MET A 191 6.44 -9.82 1.61
CA MET A 191 6.43 -9.08 0.36
C MET A 191 6.29 -9.96 -0.88
N TYR A 192 6.43 -11.28 -0.75
CA TYR A 192 6.13 -12.23 -1.82
C TYR A 192 4.65 -12.68 -1.81
N ASN A 193 3.91 -12.37 -0.74
CA ASN A 193 2.47 -12.60 -0.69
C ASN A 193 1.76 -11.41 -1.38
N PRO A 194 0.97 -11.63 -2.44
CA PRO A 194 0.30 -10.57 -3.17
C PRO A 194 -0.60 -9.68 -2.30
N ASN A 195 -1.34 -10.27 -1.36
CA ASN A 195 -2.26 -9.55 -0.48
C ASN A 195 -1.50 -8.53 0.38
N ALA A 196 -0.46 -9.00 1.07
CA ALA A 196 0.38 -8.17 1.92
C ALA A 196 1.17 -7.11 1.14
N ASN A 197 1.75 -7.48 -0.02
CA ASN A 197 2.55 -6.56 -0.83
C ASN A 197 1.72 -5.42 -1.44
N ILE A 198 0.53 -5.72 -1.97
CA ILE A 198 -0.38 -4.71 -2.52
C ILE A 198 -0.88 -3.77 -1.42
N CYS A 199 -1.26 -4.31 -0.25
CA CYS A 199 -1.67 -3.49 0.89
C CYS A 199 -0.57 -2.50 1.30
N ALA A 200 0.65 -3.00 1.50
CA ALA A 200 1.81 -2.19 1.89
C ALA A 200 2.19 -1.16 0.82
N GLY A 201 2.21 -1.56 -0.45
CA GLY A 201 2.56 -0.68 -1.56
C GLY A 201 1.54 0.47 -1.74
N ILE A 202 0.24 0.20 -1.63
CA ILE A 202 -0.78 1.25 -1.67
C ILE A 202 -0.63 2.20 -0.48
N ARG A 203 -0.48 1.68 0.75
CA ARG A 203 -0.26 2.54 1.94
C ARG A 203 0.95 3.45 1.77
N TRP A 204 2.02 2.93 1.18
CA TRP A 204 3.21 3.71 0.88
C TRP A 204 2.96 4.75 -0.22
N LEU A 205 2.20 4.42 -1.26
CA LEU A 205 1.82 5.37 -2.31
C LEU A 205 1.04 6.57 -1.77
N PHE A 206 0.15 6.37 -0.81
CA PHE A 206 -0.51 7.48 -0.10
C PHE A 206 0.51 8.39 0.60
N ARG A 207 1.48 7.80 1.30
CA ARG A 207 2.55 8.58 1.94
C ARG A 207 3.39 9.32 0.89
N LYS A 208 3.62 8.71 -0.26
CA LYS A 208 4.33 9.36 -1.39
C LYS A 208 3.57 10.55 -1.95
N LYS A 209 2.23 10.51 -2.00
CA LYS A 209 1.40 11.68 -2.36
C LYS A 209 1.60 12.83 -1.38
N GLU A 210 1.68 12.56 -0.07
CA GLU A 210 1.96 13.59 0.93
C GLU A 210 3.36 14.20 0.75
N THR A 211 4.40 13.37 0.57
CA THR A 211 5.77 13.87 0.38
C THR A 211 5.92 14.63 -0.94
N ALA A 212 5.26 14.17 -2.00
CA ALA A 212 5.21 14.87 -3.28
C ALA A 212 4.52 16.23 -3.12
N SER A 213 3.39 16.28 -2.41
CA SER A 213 2.65 17.52 -2.17
C SER A 213 3.50 18.54 -1.39
N ALA A 214 4.19 18.09 -0.34
CA ALA A 214 5.11 18.92 0.43
C ALA A 214 6.26 19.46 -0.43
N ARG A 215 6.79 18.63 -1.35
CA ARG A 215 7.84 19.03 -2.29
C ARG A 215 7.34 20.06 -3.31
N LEU A 216 6.14 19.86 -3.84
CA LEU A 216 5.54 20.70 -4.89
C LEU A 216 4.89 21.97 -4.34
N LYS A 217 4.69 22.06 -3.01
CA LYS A 217 3.96 23.15 -2.35
C LYS A 217 2.52 23.33 -2.87
N ARG A 218 1.91 22.23 -3.33
CA ARG A 218 0.50 22.10 -3.72
C ARG A 218 0.07 20.65 -3.55
N VAL A 219 -1.21 20.36 -3.67
CA VAL A 219 -1.69 18.98 -3.73
C VAL A 219 -1.08 18.31 -4.97
N ALA A 220 -0.36 17.21 -4.75
CA ALA A 220 0.17 16.38 -5.83
C ALA A 220 -0.94 15.56 -6.48
N THR A 221 -0.85 15.31 -7.78
CA THR A 221 -1.70 14.31 -8.45
C THR A 221 -1.25 12.89 -8.08
N TRP A 222 -2.07 11.88 -8.37
CA TRP A 222 -1.64 10.49 -8.17
C TRP A 222 -0.47 10.08 -9.08
N GLU A 223 -0.36 10.63 -10.29
CA GLU A 223 0.78 10.36 -11.18
C GLU A 223 2.08 10.95 -10.62
N GLU A 224 2.00 12.13 -9.98
CA GLU A 224 3.15 12.71 -9.27
C GLU A 224 3.51 11.91 -8.02
N ALA A 225 2.52 11.34 -7.34
CA ALA A 225 2.75 10.39 -6.25
C ALA A 225 3.47 9.13 -6.76
N VAL A 226 3.10 8.59 -7.93
CA VAL A 226 3.82 7.50 -8.60
C VAL A 226 5.23 7.92 -8.99
N ALA A 227 5.41 9.13 -9.51
CA ALA A 227 6.75 9.64 -9.81
C ALA A 227 7.62 9.74 -8.55
N GLU A 228 7.10 10.18 -7.41
CA GLU A 228 7.84 10.19 -6.14
C GLU A 228 8.06 8.78 -5.60
N TYR A 229 7.10 7.85 -5.78
CA TYR A 229 7.22 6.42 -5.42
C TYR A 229 8.41 5.79 -6.15
N LYS A 230 8.49 6.01 -7.47
CA LYS A 230 9.58 5.53 -8.34
C LYS A 230 10.86 6.36 -8.24
N SER A 231 10.90 7.36 -7.36
CA SER A 231 12.04 8.30 -7.17
C SER A 231 12.39 9.16 -8.40
N TYR A 232 11.42 9.40 -9.29
CA TYR A 232 11.55 10.18 -10.52
C TYR A 232 11.09 11.64 -10.40
N LEU A 233 10.28 12.01 -9.40
CA LEU A 233 9.68 13.35 -9.32
C LEU A 233 10.73 14.48 -9.39
N ARG A 234 11.85 14.36 -8.66
CA ARG A 234 12.92 15.38 -8.71
C ARG A 234 13.54 15.53 -10.10
N LEU A 235 13.68 14.43 -10.83
CA LEU A 235 14.24 14.46 -12.19
C LEU A 235 13.27 15.13 -13.15
N LEU A 236 11.98 14.77 -13.08
CA LEU A 236 10.92 15.38 -13.90
C LEU A 236 10.79 16.89 -13.64
N LEU A 237 10.96 17.34 -12.39
CA LEU A 237 10.93 18.77 -12.07
C LEU A 237 12.14 19.54 -12.63
N LYS A 238 13.31 18.91 -12.70
CA LYS A 238 14.53 19.54 -13.24
C LYS A 238 14.57 19.54 -14.76
N ALA A 239 14.08 18.47 -15.38
CA ALA A 239 14.14 18.27 -16.82
C ALA A 239 12.82 17.65 -17.34
N PRO A 240 11.74 18.44 -17.47
CA PRO A 240 10.41 17.93 -17.80
C PRO A 240 10.33 17.22 -19.16
N LYS A 241 11.24 17.55 -20.07
CA LYS A 241 11.32 16.96 -21.42
C LYS A 241 12.09 15.64 -21.47
N VAL A 242 12.74 15.24 -20.38
CA VAL A 242 13.47 13.96 -20.34
C VAL A 242 12.45 12.85 -20.11
N GLY A 243 12.18 12.10 -21.17
CA GLY A 243 11.38 10.87 -21.08
C GLY A 243 12.08 9.86 -20.20
N ILE A 244 11.52 9.56 -19.03
CA ILE A 244 12.02 8.50 -18.16
C ILE A 244 11.34 7.21 -18.60
N LYS A 245 12.06 6.35 -19.34
CA LYS A 245 11.54 5.12 -19.96
C LYS A 245 10.59 4.31 -19.05
N ASN A 246 10.96 4.11 -17.79
CA ASN A 246 10.15 3.34 -16.84
C ASN A 246 8.89 4.09 -16.34
N PHE A 247 8.91 5.42 -16.33
CA PHE A 247 7.72 6.22 -16.03
C PHE A 247 6.78 6.30 -17.24
N GLU A 248 7.32 6.42 -18.45
CA GLU A 248 6.54 6.35 -19.68
C GLU A 248 5.89 4.96 -19.86
N LYS A 249 6.59 3.88 -19.46
CA LYS A 249 6.00 2.54 -19.38
C LYS A 249 4.82 2.45 -18.41
N PHE A 250 4.88 3.17 -17.29
CA PHE A 250 3.74 3.26 -16.38
C PHE A 250 2.56 4.01 -17.02
N LYS A 251 2.82 5.18 -17.61
CA LYS A 251 1.78 5.98 -18.28
C LYS A 251 1.09 5.19 -19.38
N SER A 252 1.84 4.49 -20.23
CA SER A 252 1.25 3.72 -21.33
C SER A 252 0.31 2.61 -20.84
N TYR A 253 0.61 1.93 -19.74
CA TYR A 253 -0.31 0.98 -19.13
C TYR A 253 -1.54 1.66 -18.53
N TYR A 254 -1.35 2.82 -17.90
CA TYR A 254 -2.47 3.55 -17.31
C TYR A 254 -3.41 4.06 -18.40
N ASP A 255 -2.89 4.71 -19.44
CA ASP A 255 -3.65 5.17 -20.60
C ASP A 255 -4.43 4.02 -21.27
N LYS A 256 -3.78 2.86 -21.41
CA LYS A 256 -4.45 1.65 -21.92
C LYS A 256 -5.63 1.24 -21.05
N LEU A 257 -5.51 1.27 -19.73
CA LEU A 257 -6.64 0.98 -18.83
C LEU A 257 -7.76 2.02 -18.96
N LYS A 258 -7.41 3.30 -19.16
CA LYS A 258 -8.39 4.40 -19.26
C LYS A 258 -9.12 4.43 -20.60
N ASN A 259 -8.50 3.98 -21.68
CA ASN A 259 -9.03 4.14 -23.04
C ASN A 259 -9.51 2.83 -23.68
N GLU A 260 -8.93 1.69 -23.33
CA GLU A 260 -9.21 0.41 -24.00
C GLU A 260 -9.99 -0.59 -23.11
N CYS A 261 -10.08 -0.32 -21.80
CA CYS A 261 -10.55 -1.28 -20.81
C CYS A 261 -11.62 -0.72 -19.85
N SER A 262 -12.17 0.44 -20.20
CA SER A 262 -13.07 1.28 -19.39
C SER A 262 -14.53 0.88 -19.48
#